data_AF-A0A7Y3K273-F1
#
_entry.id   AF-A0A7Y3K273-F1
#
_cell.length_a   1.000
_cell.length_b   1.000
_cell.length_c   1.000
_cell.angle_alpha   90.00
_cell.angle_beta   90.00
_cell.angle_gamma   90.00
#
_symmetry.space_group_name_H-M   'P 1'
#
loop_
_entity.id
_entity.type
_entity.pdbx_description
1 polymer ?
#
loop_
_entity_poly.entity_id
_entity_poly.type
_entity_poly.pdbx_seq_one_letter_code
_entity_poly.pdbx_strand_id
1 'polypeptide(L)'
;MKIAIATTVAARNWRQWMACSLLGAFLLLALSAAGQAAELSLSDINRLMAAKHNHQALQAITRLLALTPDKLAQQQIGRYDLLMMQGQALLNIYENANARTAYLAAAKAAATPSEACKARATAELIAASRGRQYVSASGAKFPYISSSLRPAAFAAFYKDVWASLSKRLNAAKASHEIVPSVELLPDLRTAIDVAASLQSSSATKQPGEALTSIAAHMTQLITSALKAMQAKAWSISRSANQRITRTVNHRRQSYRRGLSRSEMAELETIARTCDEIAAPVHQFVVTFPDFPKQVAALNATLKTSQKIYHSAETALQAR
;
A
#
# COMPACT_ATOMS: atom_id res chain seq x y z
N MET A 1 70.23 52.92 25.77
CA MET A 1 71.17 53.00 24.63
C MET A 1 70.38 52.75 23.36
N LYS A 2 70.37 53.73 22.42
CA LYS A 2 69.70 53.77 21.08
C LYS A 2 68.16 53.84 21.12
N ILE A 3 67.49 55.00 20.95
CA ILE A 3 67.40 56.01 19.86
C ILE A 3 66.41 55.62 18.74
N ALA A 4 65.33 56.41 18.67
CA ALA A 4 64.49 56.84 17.51
C ALA A 4 63.80 55.75 16.65
N ILE A 5 62.67 55.96 15.93
CA ILE A 5 62.19 57.06 15.06
C ILE A 5 60.65 56.88 14.97
N ALA A 6 59.82 57.81 15.44
CA ALA A 6 59.17 58.90 14.69
C ALA A 6 58.30 58.50 13.47
N THR A 7 57.00 58.73 13.63
CA THR A 7 56.05 59.42 12.71
C THR A 7 55.89 58.97 11.24
N THR A 8 54.61 58.83 10.89
CA THR A 8 53.89 58.97 9.60
C THR A 8 53.09 57.70 9.33
N VAL A 9 51.77 57.70 9.13
CA VAL A 9 51.07 58.28 7.98
C VAL A 9 49.57 58.46 8.35
N ALA A 10 49.16 59.71 8.56
CA ALA A 10 47.77 60.11 8.78
C ALA A 10 47.02 60.42 7.46
N ALA A 11 47.16 59.56 6.44
CA ALA A 11 46.63 59.84 5.10
C ALA A 11 45.94 58.63 4.43
N ARG A 12 45.41 57.68 5.21
CA ARG A 12 44.85 56.42 4.69
C ARG A 12 43.38 56.16 5.08
N ASN A 13 42.62 57.16 5.53
CA ASN A 13 41.24 56.92 6.00
C ASN A 13 40.13 57.59 5.18
N TRP A 14 40.42 58.49 4.24
CA TRP A 14 39.35 59.24 3.56
C TRP A 14 38.62 58.44 2.45
N ARG A 15 39.28 57.45 1.82
CA ARG A 15 38.67 56.59 0.78
C ARG A 15 37.77 55.48 1.34
N GLN A 16 37.92 55.09 2.60
CA GLN A 16 37.07 54.07 3.23
C GLN A 16 35.68 54.60 3.61
N TRP A 17 35.54 55.90 3.90
CA TRP A 17 34.25 56.49 4.29
C TRP A 17 33.35 56.82 3.09
N MET A 18 33.89 57.01 1.89
CA MET A 18 33.10 57.23 0.66
C MET A 18 32.52 55.94 0.06
N ALA A 19 33.15 54.78 0.30
CA ALA A 19 32.66 53.49 -0.19
C ALA A 19 31.46 52.95 0.60
N CYS A 20 31.30 53.35 1.87
CA CYS A 20 30.17 52.92 2.70
C CYS A 20 28.85 53.66 2.39
N SER A 21 28.90 54.89 1.84
CA SER A 21 27.68 55.67 1.57
C SER A 21 26.98 55.29 0.25
N LEU A 22 27.69 54.73 -0.73
CA LEU A 22 27.09 54.23 -1.99
C LEU A 22 26.60 52.78 -1.90
N LEU A 23 27.05 52.02 -0.89
CA LEU A 23 26.52 50.68 -0.56
C LEU A 23 25.23 50.74 0.29
N GLY A 24 24.95 51.87 0.95
CA GLY A 24 23.72 52.07 1.74
C GLY A 24 22.46 52.33 0.90
N ALA A 25 22.59 52.98 -0.26
CA ALA A 25 21.45 53.27 -1.14
C ALA A 25 21.03 52.08 -2.03
N PHE A 26 21.96 51.16 -2.31
CA PHE A 26 21.64 49.91 -3.04
C PHE A 26 21.00 48.84 -2.14
N LEU A 27 21.18 48.93 -0.81
CA LEU A 27 20.54 48.01 0.15
C LEU A 27 19.09 48.38 0.47
N LEU A 28 18.68 49.64 0.29
CA LEU A 28 17.32 50.11 0.57
C LEU A 28 16.34 49.98 -0.61
N LEU A 29 16.84 49.77 -1.83
CA LEU A 29 16.01 49.47 -3.02
C LEU A 29 15.77 47.96 -3.25
N ALA A 30 16.50 47.09 -2.54
CA ALA A 30 16.28 45.64 -2.61
C ALA A 30 15.18 45.14 -1.64
N LEU A 31 14.70 45.98 -0.72
CA LEU A 31 13.75 45.57 0.32
C LEU A 31 12.26 45.77 -0.07
N SER A 32 11.98 46.42 -1.20
CA SER A 32 10.60 46.63 -1.68
C SER A 32 10.16 45.65 -2.78
N ALA A 33 11.00 44.69 -3.14
CA ALA A 33 10.63 43.55 -4.00
C ALA A 33 10.16 42.33 -3.18
N ALA A 34 9.73 42.53 -1.93
CA ALA A 34 8.70 41.69 -1.32
C ALA A 34 7.35 41.98 -2.02
N GLY A 35 7.35 41.90 -3.35
CA GLY A 35 6.17 41.91 -4.18
C GLY A 35 5.30 40.78 -3.70
N GLN A 36 4.01 41.08 -3.57
CA GLN A 36 2.94 40.11 -3.33
C GLN A 36 3.32 38.79 -4.00
N ALA A 37 3.73 37.82 -3.18
CA ALA A 37 3.89 36.46 -3.64
C ALA A 37 2.47 36.04 -4.00
N ALA A 38 2.09 36.29 -5.26
CA ALA A 38 0.79 35.98 -5.78
C ALA A 38 0.50 34.56 -5.34
N GLU A 39 -0.56 34.38 -4.57
CA GLU A 39 -0.91 33.08 -4.03
C GLU A 39 -1.01 32.10 -5.19
N LEU A 40 -0.03 31.19 -5.25
CA LEU A 40 0.10 30.26 -6.35
C LEU A 40 -1.12 29.34 -6.32
N SER A 41 -2.01 29.50 -7.30
CA SER A 41 -3.30 28.83 -7.29
C SER A 41 -3.27 27.54 -8.11
N LEU A 42 -4.25 26.66 -7.88
CA LEU A 42 -4.43 25.45 -8.68
C LEU A 42 -4.70 25.76 -10.16
N SER A 43 -5.39 26.88 -10.45
CA SER A 43 -5.65 27.33 -11.82
C SER A 43 -4.37 27.76 -12.53
N ASP A 44 -3.39 28.34 -11.82
CA ASP A 44 -2.07 28.66 -12.38
C ASP A 44 -1.30 27.42 -12.80
N ILE A 45 -1.32 26.37 -11.97
CA ILE A 45 -0.69 25.08 -12.28
C ILE A 45 -1.34 24.45 -13.52
N ASN A 46 -2.68 24.44 -13.57
CA ASN A 46 -3.42 23.94 -14.72
C ASN A 46 -3.10 24.71 -16.00
N ARG A 47 -2.97 26.05 -15.91
CA ARG A 47 -2.56 26.90 -17.03
C ARG A 47 -1.15 26.58 -17.52
N LEU A 48 -0.19 26.40 -16.60
CA LEU A 48 1.18 26.00 -16.94
C LEU A 48 1.23 24.63 -17.63
N MET A 49 0.47 23.66 -17.12
CA MET A 49 0.36 22.33 -17.74
C MET A 49 -0.28 22.40 -19.12
N ALA A 50 -1.35 23.18 -19.30
CA ALA A 50 -2.02 23.38 -20.59
C ALA A 50 -1.08 24.05 -21.61
N ALA A 51 -0.25 25.01 -21.16
CA ALA A 51 0.80 25.65 -21.95
C ALA A 51 2.03 24.75 -22.20
N LYS A 52 2.01 23.49 -21.74
CA LYS A 52 3.14 22.54 -21.81
C LYS A 52 4.40 22.99 -21.05
N HIS A 53 4.30 23.96 -20.15
CA HIS A 53 5.38 24.40 -19.27
C HIS A 53 5.52 23.48 -18.04
N ASN A 54 5.67 22.18 -18.28
CA ASN A 54 5.59 21.14 -17.22
C ASN A 54 6.68 21.29 -16.14
N HIS A 55 7.88 21.75 -16.48
CA HIS A 55 8.93 22.00 -15.48
C HIS A 55 8.55 23.12 -14.49
N GLN A 56 7.95 24.20 -14.98
CA GLN A 56 7.47 25.30 -14.13
C GLN A 56 6.29 24.83 -13.27
N ALA A 57 5.37 24.05 -13.85
CA ALA A 57 4.28 23.43 -13.11
C ALA A 57 4.81 22.52 -11.98
N LEU A 58 5.84 21.72 -12.23
CA LEU A 58 6.45 20.87 -11.19
C LEU A 58 7.06 21.70 -10.06
N GLN A 59 7.78 22.79 -10.36
CA GLN A 59 8.30 23.69 -9.32
C GLN A 59 7.16 24.29 -8.48
N ALA A 60 6.07 24.71 -9.12
CA ALA A 60 4.89 25.23 -8.45
C ALA A 60 4.24 24.17 -7.54
N ILE A 61 4.01 22.96 -8.06
CA ILE A 61 3.45 21.84 -7.31
C ILE A 61 4.33 21.48 -6.11
N THR A 62 5.65 21.39 -6.28
CA THR A 62 6.58 21.09 -5.17
C THR A 62 6.54 22.16 -4.08
N ARG A 63 6.43 23.45 -4.45
CA ARG A 63 6.27 24.54 -3.47
C ARG A 63 4.96 24.41 -2.68
N LEU A 64 3.86 24.07 -3.34
CA LEU A 64 2.58 23.84 -2.64
C LEU A 64 2.62 22.58 -1.76
N LEU A 65 3.23 21.49 -2.23
CA LEU A 65 3.37 20.26 -1.44
C LEU A 65 4.25 20.42 -0.19
N ALA A 66 5.11 21.45 -0.15
CA ALA A 66 5.93 21.81 1.00
C ALA A 66 5.15 22.62 2.06
N LEU A 67 3.96 23.12 1.75
CA LEU A 67 3.09 23.77 2.73
C LEU A 67 2.57 22.75 3.76
N THR A 68 2.29 23.23 4.97
CA THR A 68 1.66 22.41 6.01
C THR A 68 0.23 22.02 5.61
N PRO A 69 -0.30 20.88 6.09
CA PRO A 69 -1.66 20.45 5.79
C PRO A 69 -2.73 21.52 6.08
N ASP A 70 -2.56 22.31 7.14
CA ASP A 70 -3.49 23.38 7.52
C ASP A 70 -3.55 24.48 6.46
N LYS A 71 -2.40 24.85 5.88
CA LYS A 71 -2.34 25.87 4.81
C LYS A 71 -2.95 25.37 3.51
N LEU A 72 -2.72 24.10 3.18
CA LEU A 72 -3.37 23.45 2.03
C LEU A 72 -4.89 23.42 2.20
N ALA A 73 -5.37 23.12 3.40
CA ALA A 73 -6.80 23.13 3.72
C ALA A 73 -7.42 24.52 3.62
N GLN A 74 -6.73 25.57 4.08
CA GLN A 74 -7.17 26.97 3.93
C GLN A 74 -7.36 27.36 2.46
N GLN A 75 -6.47 26.87 1.58
CA GLN A 75 -6.57 27.09 0.14
C GLN A 75 -7.51 26.12 -0.57
N GLN A 76 -8.15 25.20 0.16
CA GLN A 76 -9.02 24.14 -0.37
C GLN A 76 -8.33 23.24 -1.40
N ILE A 77 -7.00 23.09 -1.28
CA ILE A 77 -6.20 22.27 -2.20
C ILE A 77 -5.93 20.90 -1.54
N GLY A 78 -6.47 19.84 -2.13
CA GLY A 78 -6.21 18.47 -1.71
C GLY A 78 -4.77 18.03 -2.02
N ARG A 79 -4.09 17.41 -1.04
CA ARG A 79 -2.76 16.80 -1.26
C ARG A 79 -2.80 15.74 -2.35
N TYR A 80 -3.90 14.98 -2.43
CA TYR A 80 -4.15 14.01 -3.50
C TYR A 80 -4.09 14.66 -4.89
N ASP A 81 -4.80 15.78 -5.10
CA ASP A 81 -4.87 16.45 -6.40
C ASP A 81 -3.50 16.99 -6.85
N LEU A 82 -2.75 17.58 -5.91
CA LEU A 82 -1.38 18.03 -6.19
C LEU A 82 -0.46 16.89 -6.62
N LEU A 83 -0.54 15.74 -5.96
CA LEU A 83 0.26 14.56 -6.31
C LEU A 83 -0.18 13.94 -7.65
N MET A 84 -1.49 13.96 -7.96
CA MET A 84 -2.00 13.56 -9.27
C MET A 84 -1.50 14.48 -10.39
N MET A 85 -1.50 15.80 -10.17
CA MET A 85 -0.93 16.79 -11.09
C MET A 85 0.58 16.61 -11.24
N GLN A 86 1.29 16.33 -10.15
CA GLN A 86 2.72 16.03 -10.17
C GLN A 86 3.00 14.81 -11.07
N GLY A 87 2.25 13.72 -10.88
CA GLY A 87 2.36 12.52 -11.71
C GLY A 87 2.09 12.82 -13.18
N GLN A 88 1.06 13.63 -13.48
CA GLN A 88 0.73 14.02 -14.85
C GLN A 88 1.83 14.87 -15.51
N ALA A 89 2.36 15.87 -14.79
CA ALA A 89 3.42 16.73 -15.30
C ALA A 89 4.71 15.93 -15.56
N LEU A 90 5.05 14.97 -14.69
CA LEU A 90 6.16 14.03 -14.88
C LEU A 90 5.95 13.13 -16.11
N LEU A 91 4.73 12.63 -16.33
CA LEU A 91 4.40 11.87 -17.54
C LEU A 91 4.59 12.69 -18.82
N ASN A 92 4.22 13.98 -18.79
CA ASN A 92 4.36 14.85 -19.95
C ASN A 92 5.81 15.13 -20.34
N ILE A 93 6.76 15.02 -19.40
CA ILE A 93 8.21 15.14 -19.64
C ILE A 93 8.92 13.78 -19.71
N TYR A 94 8.17 12.69 -19.78
CA TYR A 94 8.66 11.31 -19.95
C TYR A 94 9.44 10.73 -18.76
N GLU A 95 9.21 11.26 -17.56
CA GLU A 95 9.79 10.79 -16.31
C GLU A 95 8.92 9.69 -15.66
N ASN A 96 8.75 8.56 -16.37
CA ASN A 96 7.81 7.49 -15.99
C ASN A 96 8.01 6.93 -14.58
N ALA A 97 9.27 6.72 -14.16
CA ALA A 97 9.58 6.17 -12.84
C ALA A 97 9.13 7.14 -11.73
N ASN A 98 9.43 8.42 -11.89
CA ASN A 98 9.03 9.47 -10.95
C ASN A 98 7.51 9.68 -10.96
N ALA A 99 6.89 9.65 -12.15
CA ALA A 99 5.44 9.73 -12.28
C ALA A 99 4.73 8.60 -11.53
N ARG A 100 5.20 7.36 -11.69
CA ARG A 100 4.69 6.20 -10.95
C ARG A 100 4.76 6.42 -9.44
N THR A 101 5.91 6.87 -8.95
CA THR A 101 6.08 7.18 -7.51
C THR A 101 5.11 8.25 -7.03
N ALA A 102 4.91 9.32 -7.81
CA ALA A 102 3.95 10.37 -7.48
C ALA A 102 2.50 9.84 -7.43
N TYR A 103 2.09 8.98 -8.37
CA TYR A 103 0.77 8.35 -8.34
C TYR A 103 0.59 7.38 -7.16
N LEU A 104 1.62 6.62 -6.79
CA LEU A 104 1.56 5.78 -5.58
C LEU A 104 1.48 6.63 -4.30
N ALA A 105 2.15 7.78 -4.27
CA ALA A 105 2.00 8.74 -3.17
C ALA A 105 0.59 9.35 -3.16
N ALA A 106 0.03 9.68 -4.32
CA ALA A 106 -1.35 10.16 -4.45
C ALA A 106 -2.33 9.13 -3.89
N ALA A 107 -2.17 7.84 -4.24
CA ALA A 107 -3.02 6.77 -3.72
C ALA A 107 -3.02 6.67 -2.19
N LYS A 108 -1.88 6.95 -1.54
CA LYS A 108 -1.77 7.01 -0.07
C LYS A 108 -2.41 8.25 0.55
N ALA A 109 -2.48 9.35 -0.21
CA ALA A 109 -3.06 10.62 0.21
C ALA A 109 -4.56 10.77 -0.16
N ALA A 110 -5.12 9.79 -0.86
CA ALA A 110 -6.51 9.79 -1.30
C ALA A 110 -7.49 9.78 -0.11
N ALA A 111 -8.58 10.54 -0.22
CA ALA A 111 -9.62 10.58 0.81
C ALA A 111 -10.63 9.46 0.61
N THR A 112 -10.85 9.04 -0.64
CA THR A 112 -11.81 7.98 -0.99
C THR A 112 -11.12 6.75 -1.58
N PRO A 113 -11.70 5.54 -1.41
CA PRO A 113 -11.18 4.34 -2.07
C PRO A 113 -11.15 4.47 -3.59
N SER A 114 -12.11 5.18 -4.20
CA SER A 114 -12.15 5.39 -5.65
C SER A 114 -10.96 6.20 -6.16
N GLU A 115 -10.56 7.26 -5.46
CA GLU A 115 -9.36 8.04 -5.75
C GLU A 115 -8.09 7.19 -5.61
N ALA A 116 -7.98 6.40 -4.54
CA ALA A 116 -6.86 5.50 -4.33
C ALA A 116 -6.74 4.48 -5.47
N CYS A 117 -7.86 3.86 -5.89
CA CYS A 117 -7.90 2.93 -7.02
C CYS A 117 -7.46 3.59 -8.32
N LYS A 118 -7.96 4.79 -8.64
CA LYS A 118 -7.57 5.52 -9.87
C LYS A 118 -6.07 5.82 -9.90
N ALA A 119 -5.51 6.28 -8.78
CA ALA A 119 -4.09 6.59 -8.68
C ALA A 119 -3.21 5.33 -8.80
N ARG A 120 -3.54 4.24 -8.08
CA ARG A 120 -2.84 2.95 -8.22
C ARG A 120 -2.95 2.38 -9.62
N ALA A 121 -4.14 2.37 -10.21
CA ALA A 121 -4.34 1.90 -11.58
C ALA A 121 -3.44 2.67 -12.56
N THR A 122 -3.35 3.99 -12.41
CA THR A 122 -2.47 4.81 -13.26
C THR A 122 -1.00 4.44 -13.06
N ALA A 123 -0.56 4.23 -11.82
CA ALA A 123 0.79 3.77 -11.51
C ALA A 123 1.11 2.40 -12.14
N GLU A 124 0.16 1.46 -12.09
CA GLU A 124 0.30 0.12 -12.68
C GLU A 124 0.32 0.16 -14.21
N LEU A 125 -0.53 1.00 -14.84
CA LEU A 125 -0.49 1.20 -16.28
C LEU A 125 0.87 1.75 -16.73
N ILE A 126 1.46 2.68 -15.99
CA ILE A 126 2.80 3.22 -16.27
C ILE A 126 3.85 2.12 -16.16
N ALA A 127 3.77 1.28 -15.12
CA ALA A 127 4.70 0.17 -14.90
C ALA A 127 4.63 -0.89 -16.02
N ALA A 128 3.42 -1.20 -16.50
CA ALA A 128 3.20 -2.15 -17.59
C ALA A 128 3.54 -1.59 -18.97
N SER A 129 3.68 -0.28 -19.11
CA SER A 129 3.92 0.39 -20.39
C SER A 129 5.41 0.45 -20.74
N ARG A 130 5.70 0.48 -22.05
CA ARG A 130 7.06 0.68 -22.58
C ARG A 130 7.15 2.03 -23.27
N GLY A 131 7.84 2.98 -22.63
CA GLY A 131 7.98 4.34 -23.15
C GLY A 131 6.69 5.15 -22.99
N ARG A 132 6.05 5.52 -24.10
CA ARG A 132 4.91 6.48 -24.13
C ARG A 132 3.54 5.83 -24.34
N GLN A 133 3.52 4.52 -24.47
CA GLN A 133 2.34 3.77 -24.84
C GLN A 133 2.31 2.43 -24.14
N TYR A 134 1.11 1.98 -23.81
CA TYR A 134 0.84 0.61 -23.44
C TYR A 134 0.80 -0.23 -24.72
N VAL A 135 1.41 -1.42 -24.69
CA VAL A 135 1.36 -2.37 -25.81
C VAL A 135 0.59 -3.58 -25.31
N SER A 136 -0.58 -3.84 -25.89
CA SER A 136 -1.42 -4.97 -25.48
C SER A 136 -0.77 -6.31 -25.83
N ALA A 137 -1.31 -7.39 -25.27
CA ALA A 137 -0.90 -8.75 -25.61
C ALA A 137 -1.05 -9.07 -27.11
N SER A 138 -1.97 -8.38 -27.81
CA SER A 138 -2.15 -8.50 -29.27
C SER A 138 -1.17 -7.63 -30.09
N GLY A 139 -0.29 -6.87 -29.44
CA GLY A 139 0.64 -5.94 -30.09
C GLY A 139 0.06 -4.57 -30.45
N ALA A 140 -1.21 -4.29 -30.12
CA ALA A 140 -1.83 -2.99 -30.37
C ALA A 140 -1.26 -1.93 -29.39
N LYS A 141 -1.08 -0.70 -29.89
CA LYS A 141 -0.41 0.38 -29.16
C LYS A 141 -1.42 1.42 -28.69
N PHE A 142 -1.39 1.76 -27.41
CA PHE A 142 -2.32 2.69 -26.76
C PHE A 142 -1.55 3.78 -26.02
N PRO A 143 -1.52 5.03 -26.52
CA PRO A 143 -0.90 6.14 -25.80
C PRO A 143 -1.69 6.46 -24.53
N TYR A 144 -1.00 6.70 -23.41
CA TYR A 144 -1.62 6.94 -22.10
C TYR A 144 -1.24 8.28 -21.46
N ILE A 145 -0.33 9.03 -22.08
CA ILE A 145 0.19 10.30 -21.56
C ILE A 145 -0.95 11.32 -21.43
N SER A 146 -1.75 11.49 -22.50
CA SER A 146 -2.89 12.39 -22.47
C SER A 146 -4.06 11.76 -21.70
N SER A 147 -4.74 12.60 -20.90
CA SER A 147 -5.90 12.17 -20.12
C SER A 147 -7.04 11.64 -20.99
N SER A 148 -7.18 12.16 -22.22
CA SER A 148 -8.23 11.75 -23.16
C SER A 148 -8.00 10.37 -23.81
N LEU A 149 -6.74 9.95 -24.01
CA LEU A 149 -6.42 8.66 -24.65
C LEU A 149 -6.23 7.53 -23.62
N ARG A 150 -5.99 7.89 -22.35
CA ARG A 150 -5.78 6.95 -21.25
C ARG A 150 -6.92 5.94 -21.04
N PRO A 151 -8.22 6.27 -21.19
CA PRO A 151 -9.29 5.29 -21.05
C PRO A 151 -9.15 4.09 -22.00
N ALA A 152 -8.70 4.31 -23.24
CA ALA A 152 -8.46 3.22 -24.18
C ALA A 152 -7.28 2.33 -23.75
N ALA A 153 -6.21 2.94 -23.22
CA ALA A 153 -5.07 2.22 -22.66
C ALA A 153 -5.47 1.39 -21.43
N PHE A 154 -6.27 1.94 -20.52
CA PHE A 154 -6.81 1.17 -19.39
C PHE A 154 -7.70 0.02 -19.82
N ALA A 155 -8.54 0.20 -20.84
CA ALA A 155 -9.41 -0.87 -21.33
C ALA A 155 -8.60 -2.04 -21.91
N ALA A 156 -7.55 -1.72 -22.69
CA ALA A 156 -6.63 -2.72 -23.21
C ALA A 156 -5.86 -3.42 -22.08
N PHE A 157 -5.32 -2.64 -21.13
CA PHE A 157 -4.59 -3.17 -19.98
C PHE A 157 -5.45 -4.09 -19.11
N TYR A 158 -6.69 -3.68 -18.81
CA TYR A 158 -7.64 -4.50 -18.07
C TYR A 158 -7.89 -5.85 -18.74
N LYS A 159 -8.11 -5.84 -20.06
CA LYS A 159 -8.36 -7.07 -20.83
C LYS A 159 -7.19 -8.06 -20.69
N ASP A 160 -5.96 -7.57 -20.79
CA ASP A 160 -4.76 -8.40 -20.71
C ASP A 160 -4.54 -8.94 -19.28
N VAL A 161 -4.67 -8.07 -18.27
CA VAL A 161 -4.59 -8.47 -16.85
C VAL A 161 -5.64 -9.54 -16.55
N TRP A 162 -6.90 -9.30 -16.94
CA TRP A 162 -8.00 -10.22 -16.68
C TRP A 162 -7.85 -11.56 -17.41
N ALA A 163 -7.40 -11.55 -18.67
CA ALA A 163 -7.15 -12.77 -19.43
C ALA A 163 -6.13 -13.67 -18.72
N SER A 164 -5.03 -13.09 -18.21
CA SER A 164 -4.01 -13.84 -17.45
C SER A 164 -4.50 -14.32 -16.08
N LEU A 165 -5.35 -13.52 -15.43
CA LEU A 165 -5.82 -13.77 -14.07
C LEU A 165 -6.93 -14.83 -14.03
N SER A 166 -7.87 -14.81 -14.98
CA SER A 166 -9.04 -15.70 -14.99
C SER A 166 -8.68 -17.19 -14.98
N LYS A 167 -7.64 -17.60 -15.71
CA LYS A 167 -7.14 -18.98 -15.71
C LYS A 167 -6.60 -19.39 -14.33
N ARG A 168 -5.78 -18.53 -13.71
CA ARG A 168 -5.20 -18.80 -12.39
C ARG A 168 -6.24 -18.75 -11.29
N LEU A 169 -7.23 -17.87 -11.42
CA LEU A 169 -8.39 -17.79 -10.52
C LEU A 169 -9.14 -19.12 -10.47
N ASN A 170 -9.41 -19.73 -11.63
CA ASN A 170 -10.08 -21.03 -11.69
C ASN A 170 -9.22 -22.14 -11.08
N ALA A 171 -7.91 -22.12 -11.31
CA ALA A 171 -6.98 -23.08 -10.69
C ALA A 171 -6.95 -22.93 -9.15
N ALA A 172 -6.91 -21.70 -8.62
CA ALA A 172 -6.92 -21.46 -7.18
C ALA A 172 -8.23 -21.88 -6.52
N LYS A 173 -9.38 -21.69 -7.19
CA LYS A 173 -10.69 -22.17 -6.72
C LYS A 173 -10.83 -23.70 -6.73
N ALA A 174 -10.05 -24.39 -7.57
CA ALA A 174 -10.02 -25.84 -7.63
C ALA A 174 -9.01 -26.44 -6.64
N SER A 175 -8.11 -25.63 -6.08
CA SER A 175 -7.09 -26.09 -5.14
C SER A 175 -7.67 -26.35 -3.76
N HIS A 176 -7.14 -27.37 -3.08
CA HIS A 176 -7.41 -27.61 -1.65
C HIS A 176 -6.46 -26.85 -0.72
N GLU A 177 -5.55 -26.06 -1.29
CA GLU A 177 -4.56 -25.28 -0.57
C GLU A 177 -4.92 -23.79 -0.58
N ILE A 178 -4.57 -23.09 0.50
CA ILE A 178 -4.81 -21.66 0.64
C ILE A 178 -3.79 -20.85 -0.19
N VAL A 179 -2.56 -21.36 -0.32
CA VAL A 179 -1.43 -20.64 -0.94
C VAL A 179 -1.77 -20.11 -2.35
N PRO A 180 -2.34 -20.90 -3.28
CA PRO A 180 -2.72 -20.38 -4.60
C PRO A 180 -3.73 -19.23 -4.56
N SER A 181 -4.60 -19.17 -3.55
CA SER A 181 -5.55 -18.06 -3.41
C SER A 181 -4.86 -16.77 -2.94
N VAL A 182 -3.84 -16.91 -2.08
CA VAL A 182 -3.07 -15.80 -1.51
C VAL A 182 -2.16 -15.15 -2.56
N GLU A 183 -1.51 -15.96 -3.38
CA GLU A 183 -0.61 -15.49 -4.44
C GLU A 183 -1.34 -14.65 -5.50
N LEU A 184 -2.65 -14.83 -5.65
CA LEU A 184 -3.48 -14.06 -6.59
C LEU A 184 -3.93 -12.71 -6.06
N LEU A 185 -3.84 -12.45 -4.76
CA LEU A 185 -4.38 -11.24 -4.15
C LEU A 185 -3.79 -9.95 -4.75
N PRO A 186 -2.48 -9.83 -5.00
CA PRO A 186 -1.92 -8.63 -5.64
C PRO A 186 -2.49 -8.39 -7.04
N ASP A 187 -2.59 -9.43 -7.85
CA ASP A 187 -3.10 -9.32 -9.23
C ASP A 187 -4.60 -9.02 -9.26
N LEU A 188 -5.38 -9.59 -8.34
CA LEU A 188 -6.78 -9.23 -8.14
C LEU A 188 -6.92 -7.76 -7.74
N ARG A 189 -6.05 -7.25 -6.87
CA ARG A 189 -6.06 -5.84 -6.47
C ARG A 189 -5.81 -4.94 -7.68
N THR A 190 -4.80 -5.26 -8.49
CA THR A 190 -4.54 -4.54 -9.74
C THR A 190 -5.75 -4.59 -10.68
N ALA A 191 -6.37 -5.75 -10.86
CA ALA A 191 -7.57 -5.88 -11.71
C ALA A 191 -8.74 -5.03 -11.20
N ILE A 192 -8.98 -5.00 -9.88
CA ILE A 192 -10.03 -4.18 -9.25
C ILE A 192 -9.73 -2.69 -9.42
N ASP A 193 -8.50 -2.26 -9.16
CA ASP A 193 -8.09 -0.87 -9.28
C ASP A 193 -8.25 -0.37 -10.73
N VAL A 194 -7.77 -1.16 -11.70
CA VAL A 194 -7.90 -0.85 -13.13
C VAL A 194 -9.36 -0.84 -13.55
N ALA A 195 -10.17 -1.82 -13.13
CA ALA A 195 -11.59 -1.84 -13.43
C ALA A 195 -12.32 -0.61 -12.87
N ALA A 196 -11.99 -0.17 -11.66
CA ALA A 196 -12.55 1.04 -11.05
C ALA A 196 -12.14 2.33 -11.78
N SER A 197 -11.02 2.32 -12.51
CA SER A 197 -10.61 3.44 -13.38
C SER A 197 -11.39 3.49 -14.70
N LEU A 198 -11.99 2.37 -15.11
CA LEU A 198 -12.89 2.33 -16.27
C LEU A 198 -14.26 2.88 -15.83
N GLN A 199 -14.74 3.92 -16.52
CA GLN A 199 -16.08 4.48 -16.29
C GLN A 199 -17.22 3.53 -16.69
N SER A 200 -16.91 2.28 -17.08
CA SER A 200 -17.87 1.27 -17.48
C SER A 200 -18.35 0.45 -16.29
N SER A 201 -19.66 0.45 -16.05
CA SER A 201 -20.32 -0.29 -14.96
C SER A 201 -20.26 -1.81 -15.11
N SER A 202 -19.98 -2.35 -16.30
CA SER A 202 -19.87 -3.80 -16.52
C SER A 202 -18.49 -4.36 -16.19
N ALA A 203 -17.42 -3.57 -16.42
CA ALA A 203 -16.05 -3.99 -16.15
C ALA A 203 -15.75 -4.05 -14.64
N THR A 204 -16.41 -3.23 -13.83
CA THR A 204 -16.18 -3.14 -12.38
C THR A 204 -16.73 -4.32 -11.58
N LYS A 205 -17.76 -5.02 -12.08
CA LYS A 205 -18.41 -6.11 -11.33
C LYS A 205 -17.57 -7.38 -11.27
N GLN A 206 -16.95 -7.77 -12.39
CA GLN A 206 -16.29 -9.07 -12.51
C GLN A 206 -15.13 -9.27 -11.50
N PRO A 207 -14.20 -8.32 -11.31
CA PRO A 207 -13.10 -8.50 -10.36
C PRO A 207 -13.56 -8.51 -8.90
N GLY A 208 -14.59 -7.72 -8.55
CA GLY A 208 -15.17 -7.69 -7.21
C GLY A 208 -15.89 -9.00 -6.85
N GLU A 209 -16.62 -9.58 -7.81
CA GLU A 209 -17.24 -10.91 -7.65
C GLU A 209 -16.18 -12.01 -7.54
N ALA A 210 -15.11 -11.95 -8.34
CA ALA A 210 -13.99 -12.87 -8.24
C ALA A 210 -13.30 -12.81 -6.87
N LEU A 211 -13.06 -11.61 -6.33
CA LEU A 211 -12.51 -11.44 -4.98
C LEU A 211 -13.42 -12.04 -3.92
N THR A 212 -14.72 -11.77 -4.01
CA THR A 212 -15.71 -12.34 -3.08
C THR A 212 -15.71 -13.86 -3.11
N SER A 213 -15.63 -14.44 -4.31
CA SER A 213 -15.55 -15.90 -4.49
C SER A 213 -14.26 -16.50 -3.94
N ILE A 214 -13.10 -15.85 -4.12
CA ILE A 214 -11.83 -16.29 -3.54
C ILE A 214 -11.83 -16.17 -2.01
N ALA A 215 -12.32 -15.06 -1.47
CA ALA A 215 -12.43 -14.87 -0.02
C ALA A 215 -13.34 -15.94 0.62
N ALA A 216 -14.46 -16.27 -0.02
CA ALA A 216 -15.35 -17.34 0.41
C ALA A 216 -14.65 -18.71 0.37
N HIS A 217 -13.92 -19.01 -0.71
CA HIS A 217 -13.14 -20.23 -0.84
C HIS A 217 -12.04 -20.36 0.25
N MET A 218 -11.26 -19.30 0.48
CA MET A 218 -10.26 -19.26 1.56
C MET A 218 -10.92 -19.50 2.93
N THR A 219 -12.05 -18.83 3.20
CA THR A 219 -12.81 -19.00 4.45
C THR A 219 -13.27 -20.43 4.62
N GLN A 220 -13.75 -21.07 3.53
CA GLN A 220 -14.17 -22.47 3.53
C GLN A 220 -13.02 -23.42 3.83
N LEU A 221 -11.87 -23.27 3.15
CA LEU A 221 -10.68 -24.10 3.39
C LEU A 221 -10.18 -23.98 4.84
N ILE A 222 -10.02 -22.74 5.33
CA ILE A 222 -9.60 -22.47 6.72
C ILE A 222 -10.60 -23.08 7.70
N THR A 223 -11.89 -22.83 7.53
CA THR A 223 -12.92 -23.33 8.46
C THR A 223 -12.95 -24.87 8.49
N SER A 224 -12.81 -25.50 7.33
CA SER A 224 -12.74 -26.97 7.22
C SER A 224 -11.53 -27.54 7.97
N ALA A 225 -10.36 -26.95 7.75
CA ALA A 225 -9.13 -27.33 8.44
C ALA A 225 -9.23 -27.13 9.96
N LEU A 226 -9.72 -25.96 10.41
CA LEU A 226 -9.92 -25.65 11.82
C LEU A 226 -10.89 -26.63 12.50
N LYS A 227 -11.99 -27.01 11.84
CA LYS A 227 -12.94 -28.02 12.36
C LYS A 227 -12.27 -29.38 12.54
N ALA A 228 -11.48 -29.83 11.57
CA ALA A 228 -10.74 -31.09 11.66
C ALA A 228 -9.73 -31.07 12.81
N MET A 229 -8.96 -29.98 12.94
CA MET A 229 -8.00 -29.80 14.04
C MET A 229 -8.68 -29.73 15.40
N GLN A 230 -9.79 -29.01 15.53
CA GLN A 230 -10.56 -28.93 16.77
C GLN A 230 -11.07 -30.31 17.19
N ALA A 231 -11.66 -31.08 16.26
CA ALA A 231 -12.13 -32.43 16.55
C ALA A 231 -10.98 -33.34 17.00
N LYS A 232 -9.80 -33.22 16.37
CA LYS A 232 -8.60 -33.97 16.72
C LYS A 232 -8.08 -33.59 18.12
N ALA A 233 -7.94 -32.30 18.41
CA ALA A 233 -7.53 -31.80 19.74
C ALA A 233 -8.50 -32.26 20.85
N TRP A 234 -9.81 -32.26 20.59
CA TRP A 234 -10.81 -32.77 21.53
C TRP A 234 -10.70 -34.28 21.75
N SER A 235 -10.45 -35.05 20.70
CA SER A 235 -10.24 -36.49 20.80
C SER A 235 -9.01 -36.80 21.66
N ILE A 236 -7.90 -36.12 21.41
CA ILE A 236 -6.66 -36.23 22.19
C ILE A 236 -6.91 -35.88 23.66
N SER A 237 -7.55 -34.74 23.93
CA SER A 237 -7.87 -34.31 25.29
C SER A 237 -8.76 -35.31 26.03
N ARG A 238 -9.79 -35.86 25.36
CA ARG A 238 -10.66 -36.89 25.94
C ARG A 238 -9.89 -38.17 26.27
N SER A 239 -9.06 -38.62 25.32
CA SER A 239 -8.21 -39.81 25.48
C SER A 239 -7.23 -39.64 26.65
N ALA A 240 -6.58 -38.47 26.77
CA ALA A 240 -5.61 -38.19 27.82
C ALA A 240 -6.24 -38.14 29.22
N ASN A 241 -7.50 -37.67 29.29
CA ASN A 241 -8.28 -37.62 30.53
C ASN A 241 -9.01 -38.93 30.88
N GLN A 242 -8.88 -39.98 30.07
CA GLN A 242 -9.44 -41.28 30.39
C GLN A 242 -8.80 -41.82 31.68
N ARG A 243 -9.65 -42.23 32.63
CA ARG A 243 -9.20 -42.86 33.88
C ARG A 243 -8.82 -44.31 33.60
N ILE A 244 -7.56 -44.66 33.88
CA ILE A 244 -7.06 -46.03 33.84
C ILE A 244 -6.97 -46.52 35.27
N THR A 245 -7.44 -47.75 35.50
CA THR A 245 -7.30 -48.42 36.80
C THR A 245 -6.18 -49.44 36.69
N ARG A 246 -5.16 -49.32 37.53
CA ARG A 246 -4.09 -50.33 37.64
C ARG A 246 -4.13 -50.91 39.03
N THR A 247 -4.10 -52.24 39.11
CA THR A 247 -3.92 -52.93 40.39
C THR A 247 -2.44 -52.97 40.72
N VAL A 248 -2.04 -52.34 41.82
CA VAL A 248 -0.67 -52.35 42.35
C VAL A 248 -0.76 -52.84 43.78
N ASN A 249 -0.05 -53.92 44.14
CA ASN A 249 -0.07 -54.51 45.48
C ASN A 249 -1.49 -54.79 46.02
N HIS A 250 -2.36 -55.41 45.21
CA HIS A 250 -3.77 -55.66 45.52
C HIS A 250 -4.66 -54.43 45.79
N ARG A 251 -4.15 -53.20 45.62
CA ARG A 251 -4.94 -51.97 45.67
C ARG A 251 -5.23 -51.48 44.25
N ARG A 252 -6.50 -51.14 43.97
CA ARG A 252 -6.90 -50.49 42.72
C ARG A 252 -6.56 -49.00 42.82
N GLN A 253 -5.62 -48.52 42.01
CA GLN A 253 -5.32 -47.10 41.87
C GLN A 253 -5.87 -46.61 40.53
N SER A 254 -6.61 -45.49 40.56
CA SER A 254 -7.13 -44.83 39.37
C SER A 254 -6.31 -43.58 39.09
N TYR A 255 -5.75 -43.47 37.88
CA TYR A 255 -5.01 -42.30 37.42
C TYR A 255 -5.47 -41.92 36.00
N ARG A 256 -5.19 -40.69 35.57
CA ARG A 256 -5.43 -40.26 34.18
C ARG A 256 -4.36 -40.85 33.27
N ARG A 257 -4.72 -41.31 32.08
CA ARG A 257 -3.77 -41.87 31.10
C ARG A 257 -2.61 -40.91 30.80
N GLY A 258 -2.91 -39.61 30.73
CA GLY A 258 -1.95 -38.59 30.27
C GLY A 258 -1.80 -38.60 28.75
N LEU A 259 -0.99 -37.67 28.23
CA LEU A 259 -0.69 -37.56 26.80
C LEU A 259 0.42 -38.53 26.40
N SER A 260 0.24 -39.21 25.26
CA SER A 260 1.31 -39.98 24.62
C SER A 260 2.25 -39.05 23.84
N ARG A 261 3.43 -39.56 23.45
CA ARG A 261 4.37 -38.81 22.59
C ARG A 261 3.78 -38.43 21.23
N SER A 262 3.01 -39.32 20.62
CA SER A 262 2.37 -39.04 19.33
C SER A 262 1.29 -37.96 19.48
N GLU A 263 0.51 -37.99 20.55
CA GLU A 263 -0.51 -36.98 20.83
C GLU A 263 0.09 -35.59 21.09
N MET A 264 1.23 -35.52 21.78
CA MET A 264 1.97 -34.26 21.95
C MET A 264 2.42 -33.69 20.60
N ALA A 265 3.05 -34.50 19.75
CA ALA A 265 3.47 -34.08 18.42
C ALA A 265 2.29 -33.62 17.55
N GLU A 266 1.13 -34.25 17.68
CA GLU A 266 -0.09 -33.83 16.98
C GLU A 266 -0.63 -32.49 17.49
N LEU A 267 -0.64 -32.24 18.81
CA LEU A 267 -1.02 -30.94 19.38
C LEU A 267 -0.06 -29.83 18.97
N GLU A 268 1.24 -30.09 18.96
CA GLU A 268 2.26 -29.15 18.44
C GLU A 268 2.04 -28.84 16.95
N THR A 269 1.71 -29.85 16.15
CA THR A 269 1.37 -29.66 14.74
C THR A 269 0.12 -28.78 14.58
N ILE A 270 -0.93 -29.05 15.37
CA ILE A 270 -2.15 -28.23 15.37
C ILE A 270 -1.85 -26.77 15.74
N ALA A 271 -1.04 -26.54 16.78
CA ALA A 271 -0.66 -25.19 17.20
C ALA A 271 0.09 -24.45 16.08
N ARG A 272 1.10 -25.10 15.47
CA ARG A 272 1.85 -24.52 14.35
C ARG A 272 0.97 -24.18 13.16
N THR A 273 0.09 -25.09 12.74
CA THR A 273 -0.83 -24.83 11.62
C THR A 273 -1.80 -23.69 11.93
N CYS A 274 -2.25 -23.54 13.19
CA CYS A 274 -3.09 -22.41 13.59
C CYS A 274 -2.37 -21.05 13.44
N ASP A 275 -1.05 -21.02 13.68
CA ASP A 275 -0.21 -19.83 13.46
C ASP A 275 0.01 -19.55 11.96
N GLU A 276 0.26 -20.59 11.17
CA GLU A 276 0.47 -20.48 9.72
C GLU A 276 -0.76 -19.91 8.98
N ILE A 277 -1.97 -20.11 9.50
CA ILE A 277 -3.21 -19.53 8.96
C ILE A 277 -3.25 -18.00 9.08
N ALA A 278 -2.54 -17.42 10.07
CA ALA A 278 -2.62 -15.99 10.35
C ALA A 278 -2.01 -15.13 9.22
N ALA A 279 -0.90 -15.57 8.63
CA ALA A 279 -0.20 -14.82 7.59
C ALA A 279 -1.04 -14.61 6.31
N PRO A 280 -1.65 -15.66 5.71
CA PRO A 280 -2.62 -15.53 4.61
C PRO A 280 -3.78 -14.57 4.89
N VAL A 281 -4.36 -14.67 6.09
CA VAL A 281 -5.50 -13.81 6.49
C VAL A 281 -5.04 -12.36 6.59
N HIS A 282 -3.92 -12.10 7.25
CA HIS A 282 -3.36 -10.76 7.37
C HIS A 282 -3.04 -10.16 6.00
N GLN A 283 -2.44 -10.93 5.10
CA GLN A 283 -2.17 -10.48 3.73
C GLN A 283 -3.46 -10.08 2.99
N PHE A 284 -4.53 -10.85 3.14
CA PHE A 284 -5.84 -10.50 2.58
C PHE A 284 -6.36 -9.17 3.15
N VAL A 285 -6.33 -9.00 4.48
CA VAL A 285 -6.83 -7.80 5.15
C VAL A 285 -6.05 -6.55 4.74
N VAL A 286 -4.72 -6.65 4.65
CA VAL A 286 -3.86 -5.53 4.22
C VAL A 286 -4.10 -5.18 2.76
N THR A 287 -4.34 -6.17 1.90
CA THR A 287 -4.54 -5.95 0.46
C THR A 287 -5.92 -5.37 0.15
N PHE A 288 -6.95 -5.78 0.91
CA PHE A 288 -8.36 -5.46 0.65
C PHE A 288 -9.09 -4.85 1.86
N PRO A 289 -8.60 -3.72 2.42
CA PRO A 289 -9.27 -3.07 3.55
C PRO A 289 -10.68 -2.57 3.17
N ASP A 290 -10.90 -2.28 1.87
CA ASP A 290 -12.15 -1.74 1.34
C ASP A 290 -13.29 -2.78 1.24
N PHE A 291 -13.04 -4.03 1.64
CA PHE A 291 -13.99 -5.16 1.56
C PHE A 291 -14.35 -5.67 2.97
N PRO A 292 -15.09 -4.87 3.78
CA PRO A 292 -15.26 -5.11 5.21
C PRO A 292 -15.97 -6.43 5.53
N LYS A 293 -16.89 -6.89 4.66
CA LYS A 293 -17.61 -8.16 4.86
C LYS A 293 -16.65 -9.37 4.78
N GLN A 294 -15.80 -9.39 3.76
CA GLN A 294 -14.81 -10.45 3.53
C GLN A 294 -13.73 -10.41 4.62
N VAL A 295 -13.28 -9.21 4.98
CA VAL A 295 -12.33 -8.99 6.09
C VAL A 295 -12.90 -9.49 7.43
N ALA A 296 -14.16 -9.18 7.74
CA ALA A 296 -14.81 -9.64 8.97
C ALA A 296 -14.93 -11.17 9.02
N ALA A 297 -15.27 -11.82 7.90
CA ALA A 297 -15.38 -13.28 7.82
C ALA A 297 -14.03 -13.97 8.09
N LEU A 298 -12.95 -13.50 7.49
CA LEU A 298 -11.59 -14.04 7.71
C LEU A 298 -11.07 -13.72 9.13
N ASN A 299 -11.39 -12.56 9.69
CA ASN A 299 -11.03 -12.27 11.09
C ASN A 299 -11.78 -13.19 12.07
N ALA A 300 -13.00 -13.63 11.76
CA ALA A 300 -13.73 -14.59 12.58
C ALA A 300 -13.08 -15.99 12.56
N THR A 301 -12.54 -16.42 11.40
CA THR A 301 -11.77 -17.67 11.34
C THR A 301 -10.46 -17.57 12.11
N LEU A 302 -9.77 -16.43 12.05
CA LEU A 302 -8.56 -16.19 12.85
C LEU A 302 -8.81 -16.29 14.36
N LYS A 303 -9.90 -15.69 14.86
CA LYS A 303 -10.31 -15.83 16.27
C LYS A 303 -10.58 -17.29 16.67
N THR A 304 -11.13 -18.08 15.74
CA THR A 304 -11.37 -19.50 15.97
C THR A 304 -10.06 -20.27 16.02
N SER A 305 -9.12 -19.96 15.11
CA SER A 305 -7.75 -20.50 15.12
C SER A 305 -7.05 -20.26 16.46
N GLN A 306 -7.10 -19.03 16.97
CA GLN A 306 -6.51 -18.66 18.27
C GLN A 306 -7.10 -19.45 19.45
N LYS A 307 -8.41 -19.71 19.44
CA LYS A 307 -9.04 -20.55 20.48
C LYS A 307 -8.54 -21.99 20.43
N ILE A 308 -8.38 -22.56 19.23
CA ILE A 308 -7.87 -23.93 19.05
C ILE A 308 -6.42 -24.00 19.49
N TYR A 309 -5.60 -23.01 19.11
CA TYR A 309 -4.21 -22.85 19.55
C TYR A 309 -4.10 -22.87 21.07
N HIS A 310 -4.82 -21.97 21.77
CA HIS A 310 -4.77 -21.91 23.24
C HIS A 310 -5.27 -23.20 23.90
N SER A 311 -6.29 -23.85 23.31
CA SER A 311 -6.75 -25.16 23.81
C SER A 311 -5.69 -26.25 23.65
N ALA A 312 -4.91 -26.23 22.56
CA ALA A 312 -3.83 -27.18 22.33
C ALA A 312 -2.66 -26.92 23.29
N GLU A 313 -2.25 -25.66 23.48
CA GLU A 313 -1.22 -25.29 24.46
C GLU A 313 -1.61 -25.66 25.89
N THR A 314 -2.85 -25.39 26.29
CA THR A 314 -3.33 -25.73 27.64
C THR A 314 -3.25 -27.25 27.86
N ALA A 315 -3.58 -28.05 26.84
CA ALA A 315 -3.46 -29.50 26.92
C ALA A 315 -2.00 -29.95 27.05
N LEU A 316 -1.07 -29.32 26.32
CA LEU A 316 0.37 -29.58 26.43
C LEU A 316 0.95 -29.22 27.81
N GLN A 317 0.47 -28.13 28.42
CA GLN A 317 0.92 -27.67 29.74
C GLN A 317 0.37 -28.51 30.90
N ALA A 318 -0.77 -29.19 30.71
CA ALA A 318 -1.40 -30.04 31.74
C ALA A 318 -0.72 -31.41 31.93
N ARG A 319 0.48 -31.59 31.36
CA ARG A 319 1.35 -32.77 31.53
C ARG A 319 1.85 -32.91 32.97
#